data_AF-A0A3B9W4A2-F1
#
_entry.id   AF-A0A3B9W4A2-F1
#
_cell.length_a   1.000
_cell.length_b   1.000
_cell.length_c   1.000
_cell.angle_alpha   90.00
_cell.angle_beta   90.00
_cell.angle_gamma   90.00
#
_symmetry.space_group_name_H-M   'P 1'
#
loop_
_entity.id
_entity.type
_entity.pdbx_description
1 polymer ?
#
loop_
_entity_poly.entity_id
_entity_poly.type
_entity_poly.pdbx_seq_one_letter_code
_entity_poly.pdbx_strand_id
1 'polypeptide(L)'
;MAHPHHKTDSHTVDFQVDPVVLELGQRFVDAGHELSLVGGPVRDLFLGRTSPDLDFTTDATPGQTVALIKKWADNFWEIGRAFGTIGMRK
;
A
#
# COMPACT_ATOMS: atom_id res chain seq x y z
N MET A 1 28.97 35.93 8.63
CA MET A 1 27.67 35.70 7.99
C MET A 1 27.33 34.23 8.13
N ALA A 2 26.54 33.86 9.13
CA ALA A 2 26.16 32.47 9.40
C ALA A 2 24.77 32.22 8.82
N HIS A 3 24.65 31.21 7.95
CA HIS A 3 23.38 30.76 7.39
C HIS A 3 22.54 30.13 8.51
N PRO A 4 21.25 30.47 8.64
CA PRO A 4 20.40 29.86 9.65
C PRO A 4 20.14 28.41 9.26
N HIS A 5 20.41 27.50 10.19
CA HIS A 5 19.97 26.11 10.12
C HIS A 5 18.44 26.08 10.04
N HIS A 6 17.90 25.65 8.90
CA HIS A 6 16.49 25.32 8.76
C HIS A 6 16.22 24.10 9.65
N LYS A 7 15.60 24.33 10.82
CA LYS A 7 15.02 23.26 11.62
C LYS A 7 13.97 22.59 10.74
N THR A 8 14.18 21.32 10.40
CA THR A 8 13.12 20.45 9.89
C THR A 8 12.08 20.35 11.00
N ASP A 9 10.98 21.11 10.86
CA ASP A 9 9.80 20.90 11.68
C ASP A 9 9.31 19.48 11.43
N SER A 10 9.52 18.60 12.42
CA SER A 10 8.94 17.26 12.44
C SER A 10 7.44 17.41 12.66
N HIS A 11 6.71 17.75 11.61
CA HIS A 11 5.28 17.53 11.55
C HIS A 11 5.05 16.03 11.46
N THR A 12 5.02 15.35 12.60
CA THR A 12 4.53 13.97 12.66
C THR A 12 3.04 14.04 12.35
N VAL A 13 2.68 13.70 11.11
CA VAL A 13 1.28 13.58 10.72
C VAL A 13 0.84 12.20 11.18
N ASP A 14 -0.06 12.13 12.15
CA ASP A 14 -0.66 10.88 12.59
C ASP A 14 -1.64 10.38 11.52
N PHE A 15 -1.16 9.49 10.65
CA PHE A 15 -1.99 8.83 9.67
C PHE A 15 -2.68 7.61 10.29
N GLN A 16 -4.00 7.60 10.26
CA GLN A 16 -4.79 6.40 10.52
C GLN A 16 -4.98 5.66 9.21
N VAL A 17 -4.42 4.45 9.12
CA VAL A 17 -4.63 3.53 8.01
C VAL A 17 -5.47 2.34 8.48
N ASP A 18 -6.29 1.79 7.60
CA ASP A 18 -7.05 0.58 7.89
C ASP A 18 -6.09 -0.57 8.24
N PRO A 19 -6.34 -1.38 9.30
CA PRO A 19 -5.51 -2.52 9.66
C PRO A 19 -5.18 -3.46 8.50
N VAL A 20 -6.07 -3.58 7.51
CA VAL A 20 -5.86 -4.40 6.30
C VAL A 20 -4.60 -4.01 5.54
N VAL A 21 -4.22 -2.72 5.56
CA VAL A 21 -3.01 -2.19 4.91
C VAL A 21 -1.77 -2.79 5.55
N LEU A 22 -1.73 -2.85 6.88
CA LEU A 22 -0.60 -3.37 7.64
C LEU A 22 -0.52 -4.89 7.53
N GLU A 23 -1.66 -5.59 7.60
CA GLU A 23 -1.70 -7.05 7.41
C GLU A 23 -1.20 -7.47 6.03
N LEU A 24 -1.65 -6.77 4.98
CA LEU A 24 -1.21 -7.03 3.62
C LEU A 24 0.27 -6.72 3.46
N GLY A 25 0.73 -5.57 3.98
CA GLY A 25 2.15 -5.20 3.99
C GLY A 25 3.02 -6.27 4.62
N GLN A 26 2.65 -6.75 5.80
CA GLN A 26 3.43 -7.79 6.50
C GLN A 26 3.52 -9.08 5.68
N ARG A 27 2.46 -9.50 5.00
CA ARG A 27 2.47 -10.69 4.13
C ARG A 27 3.47 -10.60 2.99
N PHE A 28 3.61 -9.41 2.39
CA PHE A 28 4.57 -9.20 1.31
C PHE A 28 5.99 -9.14 1.86
N VAL A 29 6.21 -8.44 2.98
CA VAL A 29 7.51 -8.39 3.67
C VAL A 29 7.99 -9.78 4.09
N ASP A 30 7.11 -10.61 4.68
CA ASP A 30 7.42 -11.98 5.08
C ASP A 30 7.82 -12.87 3.89
N ALA A 31 7.37 -12.52 2.69
CA ALA A 31 7.71 -13.20 1.44
C ALA A 31 8.92 -12.58 0.71
N GLY A 32 9.55 -11.54 1.28
CA GLY A 32 10.71 -10.86 0.70
C GLY A 32 10.36 -9.89 -0.44
N HIS A 33 9.13 -9.38 -0.47
CA HIS A 33 8.64 -8.42 -1.46
C HIS A 33 8.33 -7.07 -0.83
N GLU A 34 8.52 -6.01 -1.62
CA GLU A 34 8.10 -4.67 -1.26
C GLU A 34 6.62 -4.48 -1.61
N LEU A 35 5.89 -3.76 -0.76
CA LEU A 35 4.52 -3.34 -1.02
C LEU A 35 4.35 -1.89 -0.60
N SER A 36 3.90 -1.06 -1.53
CA SER A 36 3.66 0.36 -1.29
C SER A 36 2.19 0.70 -1.50
N LEU A 37 1.59 1.41 -0.56
CA LEU A 37 0.32 2.12 -0.78
C LEU A 37 0.59 3.30 -1.71
N VAL A 38 -0.22 3.46 -2.76
CA VAL A 38 -0.02 4.49 -3.79
C VAL A 38 -1.32 5.19 -4.15
N GLY A 39 -1.24 6.17 -5.06
CA GLY A 39 -2.42 6.72 -5.73
C GLY A 39 -3.36 7.52 -4.82
N GLY A 40 -4.66 7.33 -5.05
CA GLY A 40 -5.73 8.03 -4.34
C GLY A 40 -5.65 7.91 -2.81
N PRO A 41 -5.45 6.71 -2.25
CA PRO A 41 -5.33 6.51 -0.81
C PRO A 41 -4.25 7.34 -0.14
N VAL A 42 -3.07 7.46 -0.76
CA VAL A 42 -1.99 8.30 -0.21
C VAL A 42 -2.41 9.76 -0.21
N ARG A 43 -2.93 10.27 -1.32
CA ARG A 43 -3.46 11.65 -1.40
C ARG A 43 -4.52 11.89 -0.33
N ASP A 44 -5.46 10.97 -0.17
CA ASP A 44 -6.60 11.12 0.73
C ASP A 44 -6.15 11.08 2.20
N LEU A 45 -5.14 10.25 2.56
CA LEU A 45 -4.50 10.26 3.87
C LEU A 45 -3.88 11.63 4.20
N PHE A 46 -3.13 12.23 3.25
CA PHE A 46 -2.57 13.58 3.43
C PHE A 46 -3.64 14.68 3.53
N LEU A 47 -4.84 14.46 2.96
CA LEU A 47 -5.97 15.38 3.04
C LEU A 47 -6.90 15.11 4.23
N GLY A 48 -6.61 14.10 5.06
CA GLY A 48 -7.47 13.69 6.18
C GLY A 48 -8.84 13.15 5.71
N ARG A 49 -8.88 12.47 4.56
CA ARG A 49 -10.08 11.88 3.96
C ARG A 49 -10.00 10.36 3.95
N THR A 50 -11.13 9.70 4.08
CA THR A 50 -11.23 8.25 3.86
C THR A 50 -11.23 7.96 2.36
N SER A 51 -10.32 7.09 1.92
CA SER A 51 -10.29 6.66 0.52
C SER A 51 -11.34 5.56 0.27
N PRO A 52 -12.05 5.56 -0.87
CA PRO A 52 -13.10 4.58 -1.17
C PRO A 52 -12.54 3.20 -1.55
N ASP A 53 -11.28 3.16 -2.00
CA ASP A 53 -10.53 1.98 -2.43
C ASP A 53 -9.10 2.03 -1.88
N LEU A 54 -8.35 0.94 -2.05
CA LEU A 54 -6.94 0.85 -1.68
C LEU A 54 -6.14 0.36 -2.89
N ASP A 55 -5.12 1.14 -3.26
CA ASP A 55 -4.24 0.86 -4.39
C ASP A 55 -2.82 0.56 -3.89
N PHE A 56 -2.28 -0.55 -4.36
CA PHE A 56 -0.94 -1.00 -4.01
C PHE A 56 -0.09 -1.25 -5.25
N THR A 57 1.22 -1.08 -5.09
CA THR A 57 2.23 -1.55 -6.04
C THR A 57 3.27 -2.42 -5.33
N THR A 58 3.84 -3.37 -6.06
CA THR A 58 4.78 -4.36 -5.53
C THR A 58 5.77 -4.78 -6.61
N ASP A 59 6.95 -5.24 -6.20
CA ASP A 59 7.93 -5.91 -7.06
C ASP A 59 7.55 -7.38 -7.35
N ALA A 60 6.58 -7.95 -6.62
CA ALA A 60 6.07 -9.29 -6.86
C ALA A 60 5.37 -9.39 -8.23
N THR A 61 5.69 -10.42 -9.00
CA THR A 61 4.95 -10.73 -10.23
C THR A 61 3.47 -11.03 -9.92
N PRO A 62 2.55 -10.94 -10.91
CA PRO A 62 1.16 -11.31 -10.68
C PRO A 62 0.96 -12.74 -10.17
N GLY A 63 1.84 -13.68 -10.55
CA GLY A 63 1.83 -15.04 -10.04
C GLY A 63 2.19 -15.12 -8.55
N GLN A 64 3.24 -14.40 -8.14
CA GLN A 64 3.64 -14.30 -6.73
C GLN A 64 2.55 -13.59 -5.92
N THR A 65 2.02 -12.47 -6.42
CA THR A 65 0.91 -11.73 -5.79
C THR A 65 -0.27 -12.66 -5.48
N VAL A 66 -0.77 -13.42 -6.47
CA VAL A 66 -1.87 -14.37 -6.27
C VAL A 66 -1.50 -15.44 -5.23
N ALA A 67 -0.27 -15.97 -5.25
CA ALA A 67 0.16 -16.97 -4.27
C ALA A 67 0.14 -16.44 -2.82
N LEU A 68 0.49 -15.16 -2.62
CA LEU A 68 0.51 -14.51 -1.31
C LEU A 68 -0.89 -14.20 -0.77
N ILE A 69 -1.82 -13.81 -1.65
CA ILE A 69 -3.16 -13.36 -1.22
C ILE A 69 -4.21 -14.48 -1.22
N LYS A 70 -4.03 -15.56 -1.98
CA LYS A 70 -5.10 -16.56 -2.26
C LYS A 70 -5.73 -17.21 -1.02
N LYS A 71 -4.99 -17.32 0.09
CA LYS A 71 -5.49 -17.91 1.35
C LYS A 71 -5.96 -16.86 2.37
N TRP A 72 -5.83 -15.58 2.06
CA TRP A 72 -6.10 -14.47 2.98
C TRP A 72 -7.21 -13.56 2.48
N ALA A 73 -7.24 -13.29 1.18
CA ALA A 73 -8.32 -12.58 0.54
C ALA A 73 -9.57 -13.46 0.48
N ASP A 74 -10.73 -12.87 0.75
CA ASP A 74 -12.02 -13.52 0.63
C ASP A 74 -12.34 -13.84 -0.85
N ASN A 75 -11.91 -12.96 -1.76
CA ASN A 75 -12.00 -13.13 -3.21
C ASN A 75 -10.84 -12.40 -3.92
N PHE A 76 -10.51 -12.84 -5.14
CA PHE A 76 -9.56 -12.16 -6.01
C PHE A 76 -9.93 -12.34 -7.50
N TRP A 77 -9.49 -11.41 -8.34
CA TRP A 77 -9.79 -11.36 -9.77
C TRP A 77 -8.52 -11.12 -10.58
N GLU A 78 -8.34 -11.90 -11.64
CA GLU A 78 -7.13 -11.90 -12.48
C GLU A 78 -7.35 -11.24 -13.85
N ILE A 79 -8.45 -10.51 -14.04
CA ILE A 79 -8.81 -9.91 -15.36
C ILE A 79 -7.72 -8.96 -15.88
N GLY A 80 -7.00 -8.28 -15.00
CA GLY A 80 -5.89 -7.37 -15.32
C GLY A 80 -4.50 -8.03 -15.29
N ARG A 81 -4.40 -9.34 -15.08
CA ARG A 81 -3.12 -10.03 -14.82
C ARG A 81 -2.10 -9.83 -15.92
N ALA A 82 -2.54 -9.85 -17.18
CA ALA A 82 -1.67 -9.64 -18.34
C ALA A 82 -0.98 -8.27 -18.35
N PHE A 83 -1.52 -7.30 -17.60
CA PHE A 83 -1.01 -5.94 -17.47
C PHE A 83 -0.43 -5.65 -16.07
N GLY A 84 -0.21 -6.69 -15.25
CA GLY A 84 0.37 -6.54 -13.92
C GLY A 84 -0.64 -6.28 -12.80
N THR A 85 -1.94 -6.32 -13.07
CA THR A 85 -2.96 -5.96 -12.08
C THR A 85 -3.72 -7.17 -11.55
N ILE A 86 -3.83 -7.26 -10.22
CA ILE A 86 -4.66 -8.25 -9.51
C ILE A 86 -5.63 -7.50 -8.60
N GLY A 87 -6.93 -7.74 -8.78
CA GLY A 87 -7.95 -7.22 -7.87
C GLY A 87 -8.17 -8.18 -6.70
N MET A 88 -8.47 -7.66 -5.51
CA MET A 88 -8.78 -8.49 -4.35
C MET A 88 -9.80 -7.84 -3.42
N ARG A 89 -10.50 -8.67 -2.64
CA ARG A 89 -11.39 -8.24 -1.56
C ARG A 89 -11.02 -8.98 -0.29
N LYS A 90 -10.83 -8.23 0.79
CA LYS A 90 -10.61 -8.77 2.13
C LYS A 90 -11.89 -8.77 2.97
#